data_AF-A0A6J2JQ52-F1
#
_entry.id   AF-A0A6J2JQ52-F1
#
_cell.length_a   1.000
_cell.length_b   1.000
_cell.length_c   1.000
_cell.angle_alpha   90.00
_cell.angle_beta   90.00
_cell.angle_gamma   90.00
#
_symmetry.space_group_name_H-M   'P 1'
#
loop_
_entity.id
_entity.type
_entity.pdbx_description
1 polymer ?
#
loop_
_entity_poly.entity_id
_entity_poly.type
_entity_poly.pdbx_seq_one_letter_code
_entity_poly.pdbx_strand_id
1 'polypeptide(L)'
;MSILRQFSRLSICPTVKFQLNRNISTTSALTFKITEQLWAEPMKKKKKIDPAIVKAREERRRKKIEKQIRRLEKNARQLKPIDELEVPLHLMDSLKKYKRPPVQLSVEEIEARELLQKEWARYKRDEYMNNIAQVDRIMAAQKRALDRLYEESEDLYNEAIMPDLQLLPYTISGPVATPPIKDYESPDGEYIDVSKKWDN
;
A
#
# COMPACT_ATOMS: atom_id res chain seq x y z
N MET A 1 53.99 2.68 32.16
CA MET A 1 53.42 1.35 31.82
C MET A 1 52.35 1.02 32.85
N SER A 2 51.07 1.32 32.58
CA SER A 2 49.98 0.95 33.50
C SER A 2 48.77 0.48 32.70
N ILE A 3 48.35 -0.74 33.02
CA ILE A 3 47.49 -1.69 32.31
C ILE A 3 46.01 -1.25 32.22
N LEU A 4 45.67 -0.07 32.74
CA LEU A 4 44.29 0.41 32.89
C LEU A 4 43.61 0.84 31.57
N ARG A 5 44.32 0.95 30.45
CA ARG A 5 43.72 1.24 29.13
C ARG A 5 43.08 0.04 28.44
N GLN A 6 43.28 -1.19 28.93
CA GLN A 6 42.83 -2.40 28.23
C GLN A 6 41.38 -2.84 28.54
N PHE A 7 40.68 -2.19 29.48
CA PHE A 7 39.32 -2.59 29.86
C PHE A 7 38.20 -1.67 29.32
N SER A 8 38.51 -0.72 28.43
CA SER A 8 37.51 0.20 27.86
C SER A 8 36.61 -0.40 26.77
N ARG A 9 36.63 -1.72 26.57
CA ARG A 9 35.87 -2.43 25.51
C ARG A 9 34.74 -3.34 26.00
N LEU A 10 34.40 -3.35 27.30
CA LEU A 10 33.36 -4.22 27.85
C LEU A 10 32.07 -3.52 28.30
N SER A 11 31.86 -2.23 27.98
CA SER A 11 30.61 -1.54 28.31
C SER A 11 29.82 -1.18 27.05
N ILE A 12 28.70 -1.88 26.83
CA ILE A 12 27.69 -1.57 25.81
C ILE A 12 26.53 -0.84 26.51
N CYS A 13 26.76 0.43 26.89
CA CYS A 13 25.79 1.54 26.87
C CYS A 13 26.32 2.74 27.69
N PRO A 14 26.01 3.98 27.27
CA PRO A 14 26.60 5.19 27.83
C PRO A 14 25.86 5.60 29.10
N THR A 15 26.54 5.66 30.24
CA THR A 15 25.96 6.26 31.44
C THR A 15 25.92 7.78 31.28
N VAL A 16 24.70 8.23 31.08
CA VAL A 16 24.20 9.59 31.11
C VAL A 16 24.88 10.41 32.22
N LYS A 17 25.24 11.65 31.86
CA LYS A 17 25.81 12.70 32.69
C LYS A 17 25.05 12.85 34.00
N PHE A 18 25.55 12.27 35.09
CA PHE A 18 25.21 12.75 36.42
C PHE A 18 26.10 13.94 36.76
N GLN A 19 25.46 15.05 37.10
CA GLN A 19 26.10 16.29 37.50
C GLN A 19 27.03 16.04 38.69
N LEU A 20 28.32 16.36 38.50
CA LEU A 20 29.30 16.52 39.55
C LEU A 20 28.91 17.72 40.43
N ASN A 21 28.11 17.49 41.47
CA ASN A 21 28.13 18.37 42.63
C ASN A 21 29.40 18.09 43.43
N ARG A 22 30.43 18.89 43.14
CA ARG A 22 31.68 18.95 43.88
C ARG A 22 31.39 19.44 45.31
N ASN A 23 31.33 18.53 46.26
CA ASN A 23 31.39 18.85 47.69
C ASN A 23 32.81 18.58 48.20
N ILE A 24 33.74 19.49 47.91
CA ILE A 24 35.04 19.47 48.57
C ILE A 24 34.86 20.16 49.92
N SER A 25 35.11 19.43 51.01
CA SER A 25 35.18 19.95 52.37
C SER A 25 36.61 19.79 52.88
N THR A 26 37.24 20.89 53.31
CA THR A 26 38.63 20.95 53.80
C THR A 26 38.67 21.13 55.32
N THR A 27 37.93 20.32 56.07
CA THR A 27 37.87 20.41 57.54
C THR A 27 38.37 19.13 58.20
N SER A 28 39.32 19.26 59.12
CA SER A 28 39.97 18.18 59.86
C SER A 28 39.11 17.68 61.04
N ALA A 29 38.01 17.00 60.73
CA ALA A 29 37.30 16.16 61.68
C ALA A 29 36.51 15.09 60.91
N LEU A 30 36.84 13.81 61.13
CA LEU A 30 36.03 12.68 60.66
C LEU A 30 34.71 12.65 61.44
N THR A 31 33.77 13.53 61.08
CA THR A 31 32.39 13.40 61.55
C THR A 31 31.68 12.39 60.68
N PHE A 32 31.47 11.18 61.20
CA PHE A 32 30.67 10.15 60.54
C PHE A 32 29.25 10.68 60.31
N LYS A 33 28.89 10.94 59.04
CA LYS A 33 27.50 11.21 58.67
C LYS A 33 26.79 9.86 58.52
N ILE A 34 26.09 9.46 59.57
CA ILE A 34 25.21 8.29 59.55
C ILE A 34 23.93 8.74 58.83
N THR A 35 23.64 8.17 57.66
CA THR A 35 22.29 8.23 57.10
C THR A 35 21.36 7.59 58.11
N GLU A 36 20.24 8.23 58.47
CA GLU A 36 19.24 7.61 59.34
C GLU A 36 18.95 6.19 58.83
N GLN A 37 19.22 5.18 59.66
CA GLN A 37 18.74 3.83 59.39
C GLN A 37 17.23 3.98 59.25
N LEU A 38 16.68 3.87 58.04
CA LEU A 38 15.26 3.59 57.90
C LEU A 38 15.10 2.17 58.44
N TRP A 39 14.51 2.04 59.62
CA TRP A 39 14.12 0.77 60.25
C TRP A 39 12.99 0.10 59.46
N ALA A 40 13.10 0.08 58.13
CA ALA A 40 12.20 -0.65 57.27
C ALA A 40 12.48 -2.14 57.50
N GLU A 41 11.44 -2.88 57.88
CA GLU A 41 11.50 -4.33 57.98
C GLU A 41 12.07 -4.91 56.67
N PRO A 42 12.91 -5.96 56.73
CA PRO A 42 13.43 -6.62 55.54
C PRO A 42 12.30 -6.93 54.56
N MET A 43 12.45 -6.48 53.31
CA MET A 43 11.37 -6.56 52.32
C MET A 43 10.90 -8.00 52.17
N LYS A 44 9.63 -8.26 52.50
CA LYS A 44 9.07 -9.62 52.50
C LYS A 44 9.30 -10.28 51.14
N LYS A 45 9.85 -11.49 51.14
CA LYS A 45 10.11 -12.28 49.93
C LYS A 45 8.83 -12.36 49.10
N LYS A 46 8.89 -11.93 47.84
CA LYS A 46 7.73 -12.01 46.93
C LYS A 46 7.28 -13.48 46.85
N LYS A 47 6.03 -13.73 47.22
CA LYS A 47 5.44 -15.08 47.16
C LYS A 47 5.38 -15.53 45.70
N LYS A 48 5.80 -16.76 45.44
CA LYS A 48 5.66 -17.38 44.11
C LYS A 48 4.16 -17.49 43.83
N ILE A 49 3.74 -16.98 42.67
CA ILE A 49 2.34 -17.01 42.26
C ILE A 49 1.97 -18.46 41.95
N ASP A 50 0.78 -18.88 42.36
CA ASP A 50 0.30 -20.24 42.09
C ASP A 50 0.31 -20.53 40.59
N PRO A 51 0.75 -21.73 40.18
CA PRO A 51 0.86 -22.09 38.75
C PRO A 51 -0.49 -22.02 38.03
N ALA A 52 -1.60 -22.30 38.73
CA ALA A 52 -2.95 -22.17 38.19
C ALA A 52 -3.31 -20.71 37.84
N ILE A 53 -2.87 -19.73 38.65
CA ILE A 53 -3.13 -18.31 38.41
C ILE A 53 -2.31 -17.81 37.21
N VAL A 54 -1.08 -18.28 37.03
CA VAL A 54 -0.23 -17.96 35.86
C VAL A 54 -0.86 -18.52 34.59
N LYS A 55 -1.25 -19.81 34.57
CA LYS A 55 -1.92 -20.44 33.42
C LYS A 55 -3.22 -19.73 33.05
N ALA A 56 -4.04 -19.35 34.04
CA ALA A 56 -5.26 -18.59 33.81
C ALA A 56 -5.02 -17.16 33.29
N ARG A 57 -3.88 -16.53 33.62
CA ARG A 57 -3.48 -15.23 33.04
C ARG A 57 -3.03 -15.37 31.60
N GLU A 58 -2.25 -16.40 31.29
CA GLU A 58 -1.80 -16.71 29.94
C GLU A 58 -2.95 -17.08 29.01
N GLU A 59 -3.89 -17.91 29.46
CA GLU A 59 -5.06 -18.28 28.67
C GLU A 59 -5.97 -17.07 28.38
N ARG A 60 -6.12 -16.16 29.37
CA ARG A 60 -6.81 -14.87 29.16
C ARG A 60 -6.08 -14.01 28.13
N ARG A 61 -4.74 -13.96 28.16
CA ARG A 61 -3.94 -13.20 27.18
C ARG A 61 -4.07 -13.80 25.78
N ARG A 62 -4.01 -15.14 25.66
CA ARG A 62 -4.19 -15.87 24.39
C ARG A 62 -5.55 -15.61 23.78
N LYS A 63 -6.64 -15.74 24.56
CA LYS A 63 -8.01 -15.47 24.08
C LYS A 63 -8.21 -14.01 23.66
N LYS A 64 -7.55 -13.05 24.32
CA LYS A 64 -7.59 -11.63 23.91
C LYS A 64 -6.91 -11.41 22.57
N ILE A 65 -5.71 -11.97 22.40
CA ILE A 65 -4.93 -11.87 21.15
C ILE A 65 -5.70 -12.55 20.01
N GLU A 66 -6.26 -13.75 20.23
CA GLU A 66 -7.05 -14.47 19.24
C GLU A 66 -8.28 -13.67 18.79
N LYS A 67 -9.01 -13.04 19.73
CA LYS A 67 -10.13 -12.16 19.38
C LYS A 67 -9.69 -10.93 18.59
N GLN A 68 -8.52 -10.37 18.91
CA GLN A 68 -7.97 -9.22 18.19
C GLN A 68 -7.55 -9.61 16.76
N ILE A 69 -6.90 -10.76 16.60
CA ILE A 69 -6.56 -11.33 15.29
C ILE A 69 -7.84 -11.53 14.47
N ARG A 70 -8.88 -12.16 15.03
CA ARG A 70 -10.16 -12.34 14.32
C ARG A 70 -10.83 -11.03 13.88
N ARG A 71 -10.67 -9.95 14.66
CA ARG A 71 -11.18 -8.61 14.29
C ARG A 71 -10.37 -8.00 13.15
N LEU A 72 -9.03 -8.06 13.25
CA LEU A 72 -8.14 -7.56 12.21
C LEU A 72 -8.30 -8.32 10.89
N GLU A 73 -8.47 -9.64 10.95
CA GLU A 73 -8.74 -10.47 9.76
C GLU A 73 -10.08 -10.12 9.09
N LYS A 74 -11.10 -9.76 9.87
CA LYS A 74 -12.39 -9.32 9.33
C LYS A 74 -12.27 -7.94 8.66
N ASN A 75 -11.52 -7.02 9.25
CA ASN A 75 -11.30 -5.68 8.72
C ASN A 75 -10.37 -5.68 7.50
N ALA A 76 -9.34 -6.54 7.47
CA ALA A 76 -8.39 -6.64 6.35
C ALA A 76 -9.05 -7.04 5.02
N ARG A 77 -10.25 -7.65 5.06
CA ARG A 77 -11.02 -8.00 3.87
C ARG A 77 -11.94 -6.87 3.37
N GLN A 78 -12.10 -5.80 4.13
CA GLN A 78 -12.90 -4.65 3.69
C GLN A 78 -12.10 -3.88 2.65
N LEU A 79 -12.63 -3.82 1.43
CA LEU A 79 -12.04 -3.05 0.36
C LEU A 79 -12.29 -1.56 0.60
N LYS A 80 -11.37 -0.71 0.14
CA LYS A 80 -11.58 0.73 0.12
C LYS A 80 -12.78 1.04 -0.79
N PRO A 81 -13.67 1.96 -0.41
CA PRO A 81 -14.76 2.38 -1.28
C PRO A 81 -14.21 3.06 -2.53
N ILE A 82 -14.96 2.97 -3.64
CA ILE A 82 -14.61 3.59 -4.91
C ILE A 82 -15.48 4.83 -5.09
N ASP A 83 -14.91 5.99 -4.76
CA ASP A 83 -15.60 7.28 -4.76
C ASP A 83 -16.25 7.63 -6.12
N GLU A 84 -15.68 7.17 -7.24
CA GLU A 84 -16.19 7.46 -8.60
C GLU A 84 -17.48 6.70 -8.95
N LEU A 85 -17.75 5.57 -8.28
CA LEU A 85 -18.96 4.78 -8.51
C LEU A 85 -20.15 5.32 -7.71
N GLU A 86 -19.90 6.05 -6.63
CA GLU A 86 -20.95 6.57 -5.75
C GLU A 86 -21.30 8.02 -6.11
N VAL A 87 -22.60 8.32 -6.18
CA VAL A 87 -23.05 9.70 -6.40
C VAL A 87 -22.86 10.51 -5.11
N PRO A 88 -22.12 11.63 -5.13
CA PRO A 88 -21.95 12.47 -3.95
C PRO A 88 -23.28 12.98 -3.38
N LEU A 89 -23.44 12.91 -2.06
CA LEU A 89 -24.67 13.31 -1.37
C LEU A 89 -25.07 14.77 -1.62
N HIS A 90 -24.09 15.67 -1.72
CA HIS A 90 -24.35 17.09 -1.99
C HIS A 90 -25.02 17.33 -3.36
N LEU A 91 -24.77 16.47 -4.35
CA LEU A 91 -25.44 16.54 -5.65
C LEU A 91 -26.90 16.09 -5.55
N MET A 92 -27.19 15.08 -4.73
CA MET A 92 -28.56 14.61 -4.49
C MET A 92 -29.42 15.68 -3.82
N ASP A 93 -28.87 16.38 -2.82
CA ASP A 93 -29.56 17.45 -2.10
C ASP A 93 -29.83 18.67 -3.01
N SER A 94 -28.89 18.97 -3.89
CA SER A 94 -28.95 20.13 -4.78
C SER A 94 -29.65 19.87 -6.12
N LEU A 95 -29.97 18.60 -6.43
CA LEU A 95 -30.62 18.17 -7.66
C LEU A 95 -31.91 18.95 -7.92
N LYS A 96 -32.74 19.17 -6.90
CA LYS A 96 -33.99 19.94 -7.03
C LYS A 96 -33.77 21.39 -7.44
N LYS A 97 -32.64 22.00 -7.07
CA LYS A 97 -32.32 23.40 -7.35
C LYS A 97 -31.67 23.61 -8.72
N TYR A 98 -30.84 22.66 -9.16
CA TYR A 98 -30.03 22.79 -10.37
C TYR A 98 -30.48 21.91 -11.55
N LYS A 99 -31.63 21.24 -11.44
CA LYS A 99 -32.17 20.43 -12.54
C LYS A 99 -32.55 21.32 -13.72
N ARG A 100 -31.87 21.12 -14.85
CA ARG A 100 -32.29 21.72 -16.13
C ARG A 100 -33.66 21.15 -16.52
N PRO A 101 -34.59 21.98 -17.04
CA PRO A 101 -35.87 21.48 -17.51
C PRO A 101 -35.66 20.46 -18.64
N PRO A 102 -36.52 19.45 -18.76
CA PRO A 102 -36.40 18.47 -19.84
C PRO A 102 -36.59 19.18 -21.19
N VAL A 103 -35.61 19.00 -22.09
CA VAL A 103 -35.68 19.52 -23.45
C VAL A 103 -36.62 18.62 -24.25
N GLN A 104 -37.68 19.20 -24.82
CA GLN A 104 -38.53 18.50 -25.78
C GLN A 104 -37.84 18.57 -27.14
N LEU A 105 -37.53 17.41 -27.71
CA LEU A 105 -36.89 17.30 -29.02
C LEU A 105 -37.96 17.29 -30.10
N SER A 106 -37.66 17.86 -31.26
CA SER A 106 -38.54 17.72 -32.43
C SER A 106 -38.53 16.26 -32.93
N VAL A 107 -39.57 15.87 -33.66
CA VAL A 107 -39.64 14.51 -34.24
C VAL A 107 -38.48 14.28 -35.21
N GLU A 108 -38.13 15.29 -36.01
CA GLU A 108 -37.01 15.27 -36.95
C GLU A 108 -35.66 15.01 -36.24
N GLU A 109 -35.43 15.64 -35.08
CA GLU A 109 -34.20 15.43 -34.30
C GLU A 109 -34.12 14.01 -33.71
N ILE A 110 -35.25 13.45 -33.30
CA ILE A 110 -35.32 12.08 -32.78
C ILE A 110 -34.99 11.09 -33.90
N GLU A 111 -35.62 11.23 -35.06
CA GLU A 111 -35.38 10.39 -36.23
C GLU A 111 -33.92 10.48 -36.70
N ALA A 112 -33.34 11.68 -36.73
CA ALA A 112 -31.94 11.89 -37.10
C ALA A 112 -30.97 11.16 -36.13
N ARG A 113 -31.24 11.21 -34.82
CA ARG A 113 -30.45 10.47 -33.82
C ARG A 113 -30.58 8.97 -33.97
N GLU A 114 -31.78 8.47 -34.22
CA GLU A 114 -32.01 7.04 -34.42
C GLU A 114 -31.30 6.53 -35.68
N LEU A 115 -31.32 7.31 -36.77
CA LEU A 115 -30.61 6.98 -38.00
C LEU A 115 -29.10 6.95 -37.77
N LEU A 116 -28.55 7.98 -37.08
CA LEU A 116 -27.14 8.03 -36.70
C LEU A 116 -26.74 6.83 -35.83
N GLN A 117 -27.59 6.42 -34.89
CA GLN A 117 -27.30 5.26 -34.04
C GLN A 117 -27.28 3.96 -34.84
N LYS A 118 -28.16 3.79 -35.83
CA LYS A 118 -28.15 2.64 -36.75
C LYS A 118 -26.89 2.62 -37.62
N GLU A 119 -26.44 3.76 -38.11
CA GLU A 119 -25.19 3.88 -38.87
C GLU A 119 -23.98 3.58 -38.00
N TRP A 120 -23.92 4.15 -36.80
CA TRP A 120 -22.86 3.88 -35.82
C TRP A 120 -22.79 2.40 -35.45
N ALA A 121 -23.93 1.75 -35.24
CA ALA A 121 -23.97 0.32 -34.95
C ALA A 121 -23.43 -0.53 -36.11
N ARG A 122 -23.73 -0.15 -37.37
CA ARG A 122 -23.16 -0.81 -38.56
C ARG A 122 -21.65 -0.59 -38.64
N TYR A 123 -21.20 0.65 -38.50
CA TYR A 123 -19.78 0.99 -38.49
C TYR A 123 -18.99 0.21 -37.42
N LYS A 124 -19.48 0.18 -36.17
CA LYS A 124 -18.85 -0.57 -35.09
C LYS A 124 -18.83 -2.07 -35.32
N ARG A 125 -19.85 -2.61 -35.98
CA ARG A 125 -19.87 -4.02 -36.39
C ARG A 125 -18.75 -4.30 -37.40
N ASP A 126 -18.61 -3.47 -38.42
CA ASP A 126 -17.60 -3.65 -39.45
C ASP A 126 -16.17 -3.50 -38.88
N GLU A 127 -15.95 -2.52 -38.02
CA GLU A 127 -14.70 -2.34 -37.27
C GLU A 127 -14.34 -3.60 -36.46
N TYR A 128 -15.32 -4.15 -35.72
CA TYR A 128 -15.14 -5.37 -34.94
C TYR A 128 -14.83 -6.59 -35.80
N MET A 129 -15.56 -6.78 -36.91
CA MET A 129 -15.31 -7.91 -37.82
C MET A 129 -13.92 -7.82 -38.47
N ASN A 130 -13.48 -6.62 -38.83
CA ASN A 130 -12.13 -6.39 -39.35
C ASN A 130 -11.05 -6.70 -38.32
N ASN A 131 -11.26 -6.29 -37.06
CA ASN A 131 -10.34 -6.57 -35.96
C ASN A 131 -10.23 -8.08 -35.69
N ILE A 132 -11.35 -8.81 -35.64
CA ILE A 132 -11.34 -10.26 -35.50
C ILE A 132 -10.60 -10.91 -36.67
N ALA A 133 -10.94 -10.53 -37.91
CA ALA A 133 -10.28 -11.10 -39.08
C ALA A 133 -8.77 -10.82 -39.11
N GLN A 134 -8.31 -9.71 -38.53
CA GLN A 134 -6.88 -9.44 -38.35
C GLN A 134 -6.25 -10.34 -37.29
N VAL A 135 -6.89 -10.49 -36.13
CA VAL A 135 -6.43 -11.38 -35.06
C VAL A 135 -6.34 -12.83 -35.56
N ASP A 136 -7.38 -13.33 -36.24
CA ASP A 136 -7.40 -14.67 -36.80
C ASP A 136 -6.27 -14.89 -37.81
N ARG A 137 -5.98 -13.89 -38.66
CA ARG A 137 -4.85 -13.94 -39.59
C ARG A 137 -3.51 -14.01 -38.87
N ILE A 138 -3.32 -13.21 -37.82
CA ILE A 138 -2.09 -13.22 -37.01
C ILE A 138 -1.92 -14.57 -36.33
N MET A 139 -2.98 -15.10 -35.69
CA MET A 139 -2.94 -16.41 -35.04
C MET A 139 -2.67 -17.55 -36.02
N ALA A 140 -3.31 -17.54 -37.18
CA ALA A 140 -3.07 -18.54 -38.23
C ALA A 140 -1.66 -18.45 -38.83
N ALA A 141 -1.08 -17.25 -38.92
CA ALA A 141 0.31 -17.07 -39.34
C ALA A 141 1.28 -17.57 -38.27
N GLN A 142 1.05 -17.23 -36.99
CA GLN A 142 1.85 -17.71 -35.87
C GLN A 142 1.85 -19.23 -35.79
N LYS A 143 0.68 -19.88 -35.88
CA LYS A 143 0.56 -21.34 -35.85
C LYS A 143 1.33 -21.99 -37.00
N ARG A 144 1.14 -21.50 -38.23
CA ARG A 144 1.89 -22.01 -39.40
C ARG A 144 3.40 -21.85 -39.24
N ALA A 145 3.85 -20.75 -38.65
CA ALA A 145 5.27 -20.53 -38.38
C ALA A 145 5.82 -21.53 -37.35
N LEU A 146 5.05 -21.84 -36.29
CA LEU A 146 5.42 -22.85 -35.30
C LEU A 146 5.42 -24.28 -35.87
N ASP A 147 4.43 -24.62 -36.70
CA ASP A 147 4.38 -25.93 -37.37
C ASP A 147 5.62 -26.13 -38.26
N ARG A 148 6.02 -25.09 -39.01
CA ARG A 148 7.26 -25.11 -39.82
C ARG A 148 8.52 -25.18 -38.95
N LEU A 149 8.57 -24.42 -37.86
CA LEU A 149 9.70 -24.44 -36.94
C LEU A 149 9.89 -25.84 -36.34
N TYR A 150 8.81 -26.53 -36.00
CA TYR A 150 8.85 -27.90 -35.50
C TYR A 150 9.38 -28.91 -36.54
N GLU A 151 8.97 -28.76 -37.81
CA GLU A 151 9.51 -29.58 -38.92
C GLU A 151 11.01 -29.38 -39.13
N GLU A 152 11.53 -28.17 -38.88
CA GLU A 152 12.95 -27.82 -39.07
C GLU A 152 13.82 -28.14 -37.83
N SER A 153 13.33 -27.84 -36.62
CA SER A 153 14.07 -28.01 -35.36
C SER A 153 13.13 -28.08 -34.14
N GLU A 154 13.14 -29.23 -33.47
CA GLU A 154 12.37 -29.44 -32.24
C GLU A 154 12.91 -28.62 -31.05
N ASP A 155 14.23 -28.46 -30.94
CA ASP A 155 14.86 -27.69 -29.86
C ASP A 155 14.42 -26.22 -29.87
N LEU A 156 14.44 -25.58 -31.04
CA LEU A 156 14.00 -24.18 -31.20
C LEU A 156 12.50 -24.01 -30.96
N TYR A 157 11.69 -25.00 -31.34
CA TYR A 157 10.26 -25.00 -31.05
C TYR A 157 9.99 -25.02 -29.54
N ASN A 158 10.71 -25.88 -28.80
CA ASN A 158 10.59 -25.97 -27.35
C ASN A 158 10.97 -24.65 -26.67
N GLU A 159 12.03 -23.98 -27.15
CA GLU A 159 12.41 -22.66 -26.65
C GLU A 159 11.36 -21.59 -26.98
N ALA A 160 10.82 -21.57 -28.20
CA ALA A 160 9.86 -20.56 -28.66
C ALA A 160 8.50 -20.61 -27.95
N ILE A 161 8.10 -21.77 -27.44
CA ILE A 161 6.83 -21.95 -26.71
C ILE A 161 6.93 -21.51 -25.25
N MET A 162 8.14 -21.45 -24.69
CA MET A 162 8.32 -21.08 -23.30
C MET A 162 7.84 -19.63 -23.07
N PRO A 163 7.05 -19.38 -22.01
CA PRO A 163 6.60 -18.03 -21.71
C PRO A 163 7.78 -17.15 -21.31
N ASP A 164 7.91 -15.99 -21.94
CA ASP A 164 8.91 -15.00 -21.56
C ASP A 164 8.47 -14.25 -20.29
N LEU A 165 9.14 -14.55 -19.17
CA LEU A 165 8.90 -13.90 -17.90
C LEU A 165 9.42 -12.45 -17.87
N GLN A 166 10.28 -12.04 -18.80
CA GLN A 166 10.78 -10.66 -18.89
C GLN A 166 9.70 -9.67 -19.35
N LEU A 167 8.63 -10.17 -19.98
CA LEU A 167 7.48 -9.36 -20.37
C LEU A 167 6.72 -8.80 -19.16
N LEU A 168 6.92 -9.33 -17.95
CA LEU A 168 6.23 -8.90 -16.74
C LEU A 168 7.19 -8.14 -15.82
N PRO A 169 6.88 -6.88 -15.41
CA PRO A 169 5.67 -6.10 -15.70
C PRO A 169 5.72 -5.34 -17.02
N TYR A 170 4.67 -5.46 -17.83
CA TYR A 170 4.49 -4.67 -19.06
C TYR A 170 3.79 -3.35 -18.78
N THR A 171 4.37 -2.22 -19.22
CA THR A 171 3.76 -0.89 -19.12
C THR A 171 3.73 -0.20 -20.47
N ILE A 172 2.58 0.34 -20.85
CA ILE A 172 2.40 1.12 -22.09
C ILE A 172 1.62 2.41 -21.78
N SER A 173 2.10 3.53 -22.32
CA SER A 173 1.35 4.78 -22.35
C SER A 173 0.52 4.87 -23.63
N GLY A 174 -0.76 5.22 -23.52
CA GLY A 174 -1.62 5.44 -24.68
C GLY A 174 -1.16 6.63 -25.53
N PRO A 175 -1.70 6.76 -26.77
CA PRO A 175 -1.41 7.91 -27.62
C PRO A 175 -1.94 9.21 -27.01
N VAL A 176 -1.19 10.29 -27.19
CA VAL A 176 -1.57 11.65 -26.79
C VAL A 176 -2.25 12.39 -27.94
N ALA A 177 -3.15 13.33 -27.63
CA ALA A 177 -3.85 14.12 -28.65
C ALA A 177 -2.89 14.96 -29.51
N THR A 178 -1.83 15.49 -28.89
CA THR A 178 -0.75 16.23 -29.54
C THR A 178 0.60 15.71 -29.06
N PRO A 179 1.59 15.53 -29.95
CA PRO A 179 2.92 15.09 -29.55
C PRO A 179 3.61 16.14 -28.66
N PRO A 180 4.57 15.72 -27.82
CA PRO A 180 5.29 16.62 -26.93
C PRO A 180 6.12 17.64 -27.73
N ILE A 181 6.11 18.89 -27.25
CA ILE A 181 6.94 19.97 -27.78
C ILE A 181 8.35 19.81 -27.19
N LYS A 182 9.38 19.89 -28.05
CA LYS A 182 10.78 19.83 -27.61
C LYS A 182 11.12 21.07 -26.78
N ASP A 183 11.85 20.87 -25.69
CA ASP A 183 12.36 21.94 -24.81
C ASP A 183 11.25 22.85 -24.23
N TYR A 184 10.07 22.28 -24.00
CA TYR A 184 8.98 22.99 -23.33
C TYR A 184 9.28 23.16 -21.84
N GLU A 185 9.53 24.41 -21.43
CA GLU A 185 9.65 24.79 -20.02
C GLU A 185 8.26 24.81 -19.38
N SER A 186 7.96 23.78 -18.59
CA SER A 186 6.72 23.72 -17.83
C SER A 186 6.76 24.73 -16.67
N PRO A 187 5.66 25.44 -16.39
CA PRO A 187 5.62 26.35 -15.25
C PRO A 187 5.78 25.59 -13.93
N ASP A 188 6.44 26.22 -12.96
CA ASP A 188 6.64 25.65 -11.63
C ASP A 188 5.31 25.50 -10.87
N GLY A 189 5.15 24.38 -10.16
CA GLY A 189 3.98 24.10 -9.32
C GLY A 189 4.26 23.00 -8.29
N GLU A 190 3.52 23.03 -7.17
CA GLU A 190 3.60 22.01 -6.12
C GLU A 190 2.48 20.97 -6.31
N TYR A 191 2.85 19.68 -6.28
CA TYR A 191 1.88 18.59 -6.25
C TYR A 191 1.53 18.23 -4.81
N ILE A 192 0.27 18.47 -4.42
CA ILE A 192 -0.27 18.07 -3.11
C ILE A 192 -1.17 16.86 -3.32
N ASP A 193 -0.81 15.72 -2.73
CA ASP A 193 -1.64 14.52 -2.72
C ASP A 193 -2.86 14.72 -1.82
N VAL A 194 -4.04 14.82 -2.43
CA VAL A 194 -5.35 14.95 -1.75
C VAL A 194 -6.08 13.62 -1.61
N SER A 195 -5.41 12.49 -1.89
CA SER A 195 -6.00 11.16 -1.80
C SER A 195 -6.49 10.86 -0.38
N LYS A 196 -7.75 10.44 -0.26
CA LYS A 196 -8.34 10.07 1.02
C LYS A 196 -7.63 8.83 1.59
N LYS A 197 -7.10 8.97 2.79
CA LYS A 197 -6.54 7.85 3.55
C LYS A 197 -7.69 7.14 4.28
N TRP A 198 -7.84 5.86 3.99
CA TRP A 198 -8.78 4.97 4.67
C TRP A 198 -7.98 4.12 5.66
N ASP A 199 -7.95 4.55 6.91
CA ASP A 199 -7.32 3.80 8.01
C ASP A 199 -8.33 2.77 8.57
N ASN A 200 -7.85 1.56 8.88
CA ASN A 200 -8.63 0.42 9.40
C ASN A 200 -8.48 0.23 10.91
#